data_AF-E5Y6I4-F1
#
_entry.id   AF-E5Y6I4-F1
#
_cell.length_a   1.000
_cell.length_b   1.000
_cell.length_c   1.000
_cell.angle_alpha   90.00
_cell.angle_beta   90.00
_cell.angle_gamma   90.00
#
_symmetry.space_group_name_H-M   'P 1'
#
loop_
_entity.id
_entity.type
_entity.pdbx_description
1 polymer ?
#
loop_
_entity_poly.entity_id
_entity_poly.type
_entity_poly.pdbx_seq_one_letter_code
_entity_poly.pdbx_strand_id
1 'polypeptide(L)'
;MNALMLELIPLIREGYCCSQLLVLLALQQQGVENPGLVRAAGGLCHGMGQSGGACGLLTGGAAALGYLACKGAAGEAAHPMAEPLINDYAAWFAQHVCTGGCRDVSCPSIQEKTGGGSDMTLCGDLLAECWDKLVDLCAEYGIDMTEPR
;
A
#
# COMPACT_ATOMS: atom_id res chain seq x y z
N MET A 1 4.00 -17.60 -10.29
CA MET A 1 3.15 -17.18 -9.16
C MET A 1 4.06 -16.55 -8.13
N ASN A 2 3.91 -15.26 -7.85
CA ASN A 2 4.74 -14.54 -6.89
C ASN A 2 4.59 -15.18 -5.49
N ALA A 3 5.70 -15.41 -4.76
CA ALA A 3 5.67 -16.04 -3.43
C ALA A 3 4.82 -15.24 -2.43
N LEU A 4 4.88 -13.90 -2.51
CA LEU A 4 4.05 -13.00 -1.72
C LEU A 4 2.56 -13.24 -1.97
N MET A 5 2.17 -13.51 -3.22
CA MET A 5 0.77 -13.78 -3.55
C MET A 5 0.23 -15.03 -2.86
N LEU A 6 1.06 -16.04 -2.61
CA LEU A 6 0.65 -17.23 -1.85
C LEU A 6 0.40 -16.88 -0.37
N GLU A 7 1.19 -15.98 0.20
CA GLU A 7 1.04 -15.49 1.57
C GLU A 7 -0.22 -14.62 1.75
N LEU A 8 -0.62 -13.92 0.70
CA LEU A 8 -1.79 -13.03 0.72
C LEU A 8 -3.12 -13.76 0.51
N ILE A 9 -3.13 -14.97 -0.08
CA ILE A 9 -4.37 -15.74 -0.35
C ILE A 9 -5.25 -15.90 0.89
N PRO A 10 -4.75 -16.31 2.07
CA PRO A 10 -5.56 -16.42 3.28
C PRO A 10 -6.18 -15.08 3.68
N LEU A 11 -5.40 -13.99 3.67
CA LEU A 11 -5.87 -12.65 4.04
C LEU A 11 -6.94 -12.13 3.07
N ILE A 12 -6.78 -12.38 1.77
CA ILE A 12 -7.79 -12.04 0.77
C ILE A 12 -9.10 -12.81 1.02
N ARG A 13 -9.02 -14.09 1.41
CA ARG A 13 -10.20 -14.92 1.75
C ARG A 13 -10.90 -14.45 3.02
N GLU A 14 -10.19 -13.82 3.94
CA GLU A 14 -10.77 -13.17 5.13
C GLU A 14 -11.43 -11.82 4.81
N GLY A 15 -11.27 -11.30 3.60
CA GLY A 15 -11.94 -10.09 3.12
C GLY A 15 -11.13 -8.80 3.28
N TYR A 16 -9.82 -8.89 3.57
CA TYR A 16 -8.96 -7.71 3.59
C TYR A 16 -8.79 -7.13 2.18
N CYS A 17 -8.92 -5.80 2.08
CA CYS A 17 -8.78 -5.08 0.82
C CYS A 17 -7.32 -4.69 0.53
N CYS A 18 -7.04 -4.15 -0.66
CA CYS A 18 -5.69 -3.81 -1.12
C CYS A 18 -4.90 -2.87 -0.19
N SER A 19 -5.51 -1.81 0.36
CA SER A 19 -4.82 -0.91 1.31
C SER A 19 -4.53 -1.58 2.65
N GLN A 20 -5.43 -2.45 3.12
CA GLN A 20 -5.26 -3.20 4.36
C GLN A 20 -4.13 -4.22 4.24
N LEU A 21 -4.01 -4.89 3.08
CA LEU A 21 -2.97 -5.87 2.84
C LEU A 21 -1.56 -5.25 2.90
N LEU A 22 -1.34 -4.06 2.32
CA LEU A 22 -0.04 -3.37 2.42
C LEU A 22 0.34 -3.02 3.87
N VAL A 23 -0.64 -2.57 4.66
CA VAL A 23 -0.43 -2.29 6.09
C VAL A 23 -0.18 -3.57 6.88
N LEU A 24 -0.91 -4.64 6.61
CA LEU A 24 -0.72 -5.94 7.26
C LEU A 24 0.69 -6.50 6.98
N LEU A 25 1.17 -6.41 5.74
CA LEU A 25 2.52 -6.83 5.39
C LEU A 25 3.59 -6.06 6.18
N ALA A 26 3.44 -4.74 6.33
CA ALA A 26 4.36 -3.94 7.14
C ALA A 26 4.33 -4.34 8.63
N LEU A 27 3.14 -4.56 9.19
CA LEU A 27 2.98 -5.05 10.58
C LEU A 27 3.59 -6.45 10.78
N GLN A 28 3.45 -7.33 9.78
CA GLN A 28 4.02 -8.67 9.79
C GLN A 28 5.55 -8.66 9.79
N GLN A 29 6.20 -7.72 9.08
CA GLN A 29 7.66 -7.56 9.13
C GLN A 29 8.17 -7.28 10.56
N GLN A 30 7.35 -6.64 11.38
CA GLN A 30 7.68 -6.27 12.76
C GLN A 30 7.18 -7.29 13.80
N GLY A 31 6.35 -8.26 13.38
CA GLY A 31 5.67 -9.17 14.30
C GLY A 31 4.69 -8.48 15.24
N VAL A 32 4.09 -7.35 14.83
CA VAL A 32 3.19 -6.53 15.65
C VAL A 32 1.74 -6.67 15.19
N GLU A 33 0.80 -6.71 16.14
CA GLU A 33 -0.64 -6.63 15.85
C GLU A 33 -1.17 -5.22 16.10
N ASN A 34 -1.80 -4.62 15.09
CA ASN A 34 -2.48 -3.33 15.24
C ASN A 34 -3.83 -3.31 14.49
N PRO A 35 -4.89 -3.90 15.07
CA PRO A 35 -6.20 -3.95 14.43
C PRO A 35 -6.83 -2.56 14.23
N GLY A 36 -6.41 -1.55 15.01
CA GLY A 36 -6.85 -0.17 14.84
C GLY A 36 -6.36 0.43 13.52
N LEU A 37 -5.06 0.27 13.23
CA LEU A 37 -4.45 0.73 11.99
C LEU A 37 -5.01 -0.03 10.77
N VAL A 38 -5.15 -1.36 10.87
CA VAL A 38 -5.74 -2.19 9.80
C VAL A 38 -7.19 -1.77 9.50
N ARG A 39 -7.98 -1.42 10.52
CA ARG A 39 -9.34 -0.90 10.33
C ARG A 39 -9.35 0.48 9.67
N ALA A 40 -8.46 1.38 10.11
CA ALA A 40 -8.33 2.71 9.51
C ALA A 40 -7.93 2.62 8.02
N ALA A 41 -7.00 1.73 7.69
CA ALA A 41 -6.61 1.43 6.31
C ALA A 41 -7.77 0.88 5.46
N GLY A 42 -8.83 0.36 6.08
CA GLY A 42 -10.08 -0.02 5.40
C GLY A 42 -10.83 1.16 4.77
N GLY A 43 -10.68 2.38 5.28
CA GLY A 43 -11.20 3.59 4.62
C GLY A 43 -10.54 3.86 3.26
N LEU A 44 -9.33 3.32 3.12
CA LEU A 44 -8.45 3.13 1.96
C LEU A 44 -9.08 2.59 0.68
N CYS A 45 -10.00 1.67 0.90
CA CYS A 45 -10.34 0.63 -0.08
C CYS A 45 -11.18 1.18 -1.22
N HIS A 46 -11.18 0.48 -2.37
CA HIS A 46 -12.12 0.72 -3.46
C HIS A 46 -12.16 2.17 -3.96
N GLY A 47 -11.01 2.84 -4.01
CA GLY A 47 -10.95 4.24 -4.42
C GLY A 47 -11.46 5.20 -3.36
N MET A 48 -11.45 4.81 -2.08
CA MET A 48 -12.15 5.43 -0.94
C MET A 48 -13.66 5.20 -0.95
N GLY A 49 -14.07 3.94 -0.78
CA GLY A 49 -15.47 3.58 -0.55
C GLY A 49 -16.34 3.68 -1.79
N GLN A 50 -15.80 3.35 -2.98
CA GLN A 50 -16.51 3.39 -4.27
C GLN A 50 -16.89 4.80 -4.74
N SER A 51 -16.23 5.83 -4.21
CA SER A 51 -16.41 7.21 -4.65
C SER A 51 -15.73 7.54 -5.99
N GLY A 52 -14.98 6.59 -6.56
CA GLY A 52 -14.18 6.81 -7.77
C GLY A 52 -12.86 7.57 -7.53
N GLY A 53 -12.40 7.65 -6.28
CA GLY A 53 -11.16 8.32 -5.91
C GLY A 53 -9.89 7.49 -6.12
N ALA A 54 -8.81 7.96 -5.49
CA ALA A 54 -7.46 7.42 -5.62
C ALA A 54 -7.36 5.94 -5.21
N CYS A 55 -6.55 5.17 -5.95
CA CYS A 55 -6.37 3.74 -5.69
C CYS A 55 -5.95 3.43 -4.25
N GLY A 56 -6.49 2.34 -3.69
CA GLY A 56 -6.15 1.86 -2.36
C GLY A 56 -4.69 1.39 -2.23
N LEU A 57 -4.06 0.96 -3.32
CA LEU A 57 -2.63 0.61 -3.31
C LEU A 57 -1.74 1.86 -3.21
N LEU A 58 -2.13 2.97 -3.84
CA LEU A 58 -1.44 4.25 -3.69
C LEU A 58 -1.56 4.79 -2.26
N THR A 59 -2.79 4.88 -1.76
CA THR A 59 -3.05 5.48 -0.45
C THR A 59 -2.68 4.55 0.72
N GLY A 60 -2.84 3.24 0.55
CA GLY A 60 -2.40 2.22 1.50
C GLY A 60 -0.88 2.09 1.59
N GLY A 61 -0.16 2.18 0.47
CA GLY A 61 1.31 2.19 0.49
C GLY A 61 1.86 3.46 1.14
N ALA A 62 1.27 4.61 0.86
CA ALA A 62 1.60 5.86 1.56
C ALA A 62 1.32 5.76 3.07
N ALA A 63 0.23 5.10 3.48
CA ALA A 63 -0.07 4.86 4.89
C ALA A 63 0.93 3.89 5.56
N ALA A 64 1.37 2.84 4.85
CA ALA A 64 2.39 1.92 5.34
C ALA A 64 3.75 2.61 5.53
N LEU A 65 4.18 3.43 4.56
CA LEU A 65 5.38 4.27 4.71
C LEU A 65 5.23 5.30 5.82
N GLY A 66 4.05 5.89 5.96
CA GLY A 66 3.73 6.78 7.07
C GLY A 66 3.85 6.09 8.43
N TYR A 67 3.37 4.86 8.56
CA TYR A 67 3.55 4.05 9.77
C TYR A 67 5.04 3.87 10.10
N LEU A 68 5.88 3.61 9.10
CA LEU A 68 7.32 3.37 9.26
C LEU A 68 8.15 4.65 9.48
N ALA A 69 7.72 5.79 8.96
CA ALA A 69 8.57 6.99 8.89
C ALA A 69 8.00 8.24 9.57
N CYS A 70 6.68 8.35 9.71
CA CYS A 70 6.05 9.53 10.32
C CYS A 70 5.97 9.41 11.84
N LYS A 71 5.87 10.57 12.50
CA LYS A 71 5.70 10.67 13.95
C LYS A 71 4.35 10.08 14.40
N GLY A 72 4.38 9.16 15.35
CA GLY A 72 3.21 8.54 15.97
C GLY A 72 2.88 9.04 17.39
N ALA A 73 3.87 9.49 18.17
CA ALA A 73 3.67 9.83 19.59
C ALA A 73 4.31 11.15 20.05
N ALA A 74 3.93 11.60 21.25
CA ALA A 74 4.61 12.72 21.91
C ALA A 74 6.05 12.31 22.28
N GLY A 75 7.02 13.19 22.01
CA GLY A 75 8.44 12.89 22.21
C GLY A 75 9.10 12.11 21.07
N GLU A 76 8.33 11.61 20.09
CA GLU A 76 8.85 11.01 18.87
C GLU A 76 9.11 12.10 17.80
N ALA A 77 10.16 11.90 17.01
CA ALA A 77 10.42 12.65 15.80
C ALA A 77 10.18 11.75 14.59
N ALA A 78 9.58 12.31 13.53
CA ALA A 78 9.52 11.62 12.24
C ALA A 78 10.93 11.41 11.69
N HIS A 79 11.09 10.39 10.84
CA HIS A 79 12.29 10.24 10.04
C HIS A 79 12.49 11.50 9.17
N PRO A 80 13.73 12.06 9.07
CA PRO A 80 13.97 13.29 8.32
C PRO A 80 13.54 13.23 6.84
N MET A 81 13.52 12.03 6.27
CA MET A 81 13.15 11.78 4.87
C MET A 81 11.74 11.21 4.69
N ALA A 82 10.86 11.28 5.70
CA ALA A 82 9.51 10.73 5.61
C ALA A 82 8.69 11.30 4.43
N GLU A 83 8.74 12.61 4.21
CA GLU A 83 8.02 13.25 3.10
C GLU A 83 8.58 12.87 1.72
N PRO A 84 9.91 12.97 1.46
CA PRO A 84 10.51 12.49 0.21
C PRO A 84 10.20 11.02 -0.10
N LEU A 85 10.32 10.12 0.89
CA LEU A 85 10.01 8.69 0.76
C LEU A 85 8.58 8.46 0.23
N ILE A 86 7.60 9.12 0.85
CA ILE A 86 6.18 8.99 0.47
C ILE A 86 5.94 9.61 -0.90
N ASN A 87 6.62 10.73 -1.20
CA ASN A 87 6.53 11.38 -2.52
C ASN A 87 7.05 10.48 -3.63
N ASP A 88 8.20 9.84 -3.44
CA ASP A 88 8.80 8.93 -4.43
C ASP A 88 7.93 7.71 -4.68
N TYR A 89 7.31 7.15 -3.64
CA TYR A 89 6.32 6.09 -3.80
C TYR A 89 5.12 6.56 -4.63
N ALA A 90 4.56 7.72 -4.32
CA ALA A 90 3.40 8.26 -5.05
C ALA A 90 3.75 8.57 -6.52
N ALA A 91 4.93 9.14 -6.76
CA ALA A 91 5.43 9.46 -8.10
C ALA A 91 5.69 8.19 -8.92
N TRP A 92 6.35 7.19 -8.32
CA TRP A 92 6.54 5.89 -8.94
C TRP A 92 5.20 5.23 -9.28
N PHE A 93 4.26 5.18 -8.33
CA PHE A 93 2.96 4.54 -8.54
C PHE A 93 2.24 5.18 -9.72
N ALA A 94 2.20 6.51 -9.75
CA ALA A 94 1.59 7.26 -10.84
C ALA A 94 2.25 6.93 -12.19
N GLN A 95 3.58 6.94 -12.27
CA GLN A 95 4.30 6.59 -13.50
C GLN A 95 4.04 5.15 -13.93
N HIS A 96 3.97 4.24 -12.98
CA HIS A 96 3.79 2.80 -13.20
C HIS A 96 2.40 2.48 -13.77
N VAL A 97 1.34 3.06 -13.20
CA VAL A 97 -0.04 2.83 -13.68
C VAL A 97 -0.45 3.71 -14.86
N CYS A 98 0.19 4.89 -15.03
CA CYS A 98 -0.09 5.85 -16.10
C CYS A 98 0.69 5.60 -17.40
N THR A 99 0.92 4.34 -17.78
CA THR A 99 1.50 3.99 -19.09
C THR A 99 0.41 3.84 -20.16
N GLY A 100 0.60 4.47 -21.33
CA GLY A 100 -0.14 4.16 -22.57
C GLY A 100 -1.68 4.22 -22.55
N GLY A 101 -2.33 4.95 -21.63
CA GLY A 101 -3.79 5.17 -21.68
C GLY A 101 -4.55 5.48 -20.38
N CYS A 102 -3.95 5.36 -19.19
CA CYS A 102 -4.61 5.82 -17.94
C CYS A 102 -4.57 7.35 -17.89
N ARG A 103 -5.72 7.98 -17.56
CA ARG A 103 -5.82 9.43 -17.38
C ARG A 103 -5.45 9.90 -15.97
N ASP A 104 -5.52 9.01 -14.99
CA ASP A 104 -5.31 9.30 -13.57
C ASP A 104 -4.94 8.05 -12.75
N VAL A 105 -4.74 8.24 -11.44
CA VAL A 105 -4.44 7.20 -10.44
C VAL A 105 -5.70 6.69 -9.72
N SER A 106 -6.89 6.94 -10.26
CA SER A 106 -8.14 6.50 -9.64
C SER A 106 -8.29 4.98 -9.75
N CYS A 107 -8.95 4.38 -8.75
CA CYS A 107 -9.19 2.93 -8.74
C CYS A 107 -9.95 2.45 -9.99
N PRO A 108 -11.03 3.11 -10.46
CA PRO A 108 -11.75 2.68 -11.66
C PRO A 108 -10.88 2.68 -12.92
N SER A 109 -10.09 3.76 -13.14
CA SER A 109 -9.20 3.85 -14.30
C SER A 109 -8.18 2.71 -14.35
N ILE A 110 -7.66 2.29 -13.20
CA ILE A 110 -6.71 1.19 -13.11
C ILE A 110 -7.42 -0.15 -13.33
N GLN A 111 -8.61 -0.35 -12.74
CA GLN A 111 -9.40 -1.56 -12.90
C GLN A 111 -9.83 -1.83 -14.35
N GLU A 112 -10.12 -0.79 -15.12
CA GLU A 112 -10.43 -0.90 -16.56
C GLU A 112 -9.30 -1.59 -17.34
N LYS A 113 -8.04 -1.33 -16.98
CA LYS A 113 -6.88 -1.95 -17.64
C LYS A 113 -6.61 -3.37 -17.15
N THR A 114 -6.84 -3.65 -15.88
CA THR A 114 -6.56 -4.97 -15.31
C THR A 114 -7.60 -6.01 -15.72
N GLY A 115 -8.72 -5.64 -16.35
CA GLY A 115 -9.73 -6.58 -16.86
C GLY A 115 -11.13 -6.44 -16.24
N GLY A 116 -11.36 -5.40 -15.43
CA GLY A 116 -12.67 -5.03 -14.89
C GLY A 116 -13.19 -5.94 -13.79
N GLY A 117 -13.79 -5.33 -12.76
CA GLY A 117 -14.45 -6.03 -11.66
C GLY A 117 -13.85 -5.69 -10.29
N SER A 118 -14.69 -5.69 -9.26
CA SER A 118 -14.31 -5.63 -7.85
C SER A 118 -13.65 -6.92 -7.35
N ASP A 119 -13.13 -7.74 -8.27
CA ASP A 119 -12.58 -9.05 -7.99
C ASP A 119 -11.14 -8.89 -7.50
N MET A 120 -10.95 -9.11 -6.21
CA MET A 120 -9.69 -9.01 -5.49
C MET A 120 -8.62 -9.98 -6.01
N THR A 121 -8.95 -10.88 -6.93
CA THR A 121 -7.99 -11.72 -7.66
C THR A 121 -7.20 -10.98 -8.75
N LEU A 122 -7.68 -9.83 -9.26
CA LEU A 122 -7.06 -9.12 -10.40
C LEU A 122 -6.07 -8.01 -10.01
N CYS A 123 -6.11 -7.48 -8.78
CA CYS A 123 -5.14 -6.50 -8.29
C CYS A 123 -3.84 -7.13 -7.74
N GLY A 124 -3.70 -8.47 -7.84
CA GLY A 124 -2.63 -9.21 -7.18
C GLY A 124 -1.22 -8.81 -7.63
N ASP A 125 -0.99 -8.73 -8.94
CA ASP A 125 0.33 -8.40 -9.47
C ASP A 125 0.74 -6.96 -9.09
N LEU A 126 -0.17 -5.99 -9.24
CA LEU A 126 0.09 -4.60 -8.84
C LEU A 126 0.32 -4.46 -7.32
N LEU A 127 -0.38 -5.25 -6.50
CA LEU A 127 -0.15 -5.26 -5.06
C LEU A 127 1.26 -5.72 -4.74
N ALA A 128 1.71 -6.81 -5.37
CA ALA A 128 3.06 -7.32 -5.15
C ALA A 128 4.14 -6.34 -5.61
N GLU A 129 3.95 -5.70 -6.76
CA GLU A 129 4.84 -4.63 -7.24
C GLU A 129 4.86 -3.43 -6.29
N CYS A 130 3.71 -3.06 -5.71
CA CYS A 130 3.67 -2.00 -4.69
C CYS A 130 4.45 -2.41 -3.46
N TRP A 131 4.30 -3.65 -2.98
CA TRP A 131 5.06 -4.16 -1.84
C TRP A 131 6.57 -4.15 -2.10
N ASP A 132 7.01 -4.69 -3.24
CA ASP A 132 8.41 -4.68 -3.64
C ASP A 132 8.95 -3.25 -3.68
N LYS A 133 8.16 -2.28 -4.19
CA LYS A 133 8.56 -0.88 -4.19
C LYS A 133 8.67 -0.29 -2.78
N LEU A 134 7.79 -0.66 -1.84
CA LEU A 134 7.90 -0.22 -0.45
C LEU A 134 9.23 -0.72 0.16
N VAL A 135 9.56 -1.99 -0.08
CA VAL A 135 10.82 -2.61 0.40
C VAL A 135 12.03 -1.88 -0.19
N ASP A 136 12.05 -1.65 -1.50
CA ASP A 136 13.14 -0.94 -2.18
C ASP A 136 13.34 0.48 -1.63
N LEU A 137 12.25 1.23 -1.47
CA LEU A 137 12.31 2.60 -0.96
C LEU A 137 12.75 2.64 0.51
N CYS A 138 12.25 1.74 1.36
CA CYS A 138 12.72 1.65 2.73
C CYS A 138 14.23 1.36 2.79
N ALA A 139 14.74 0.44 1.96
CA ALA A 139 16.17 0.17 1.87
C ALA A 139 16.98 1.38 1.37
N GLU A 140 16.50 2.07 0.32
CA GLU A 140 17.15 3.26 -0.25
C GLU A 140 17.24 4.42 0.76
N TYR A 141 16.19 4.60 1.56
CA TYR A 141 16.09 5.68 2.54
C TYR A 141 16.64 5.32 3.93
N GLY A 142 17.15 4.10 4.11
CA GLY A 142 17.73 3.63 5.38
C GLY A 142 16.69 3.39 6.49
N ILE A 143 15.48 3.00 6.13
CA ILE A 143 14.38 2.68 7.05
C ILE A 143 14.31 1.17 7.25
N ASP A 144 14.49 0.72 8.49
CA ASP A 144 14.33 -0.68 8.85
C ASP A 144 12.84 -1.02 9.00
N MET A 145 12.31 -1.82 8.08
CA MET A 145 10.91 -2.25 8.11
C MET A 145 10.62 -3.27 9.22
N THR A 146 11.66 -3.89 9.79
CA THR A 146 11.53 -4.92 10.83
C THR A 146 11.55 -4.33 12.24
N GLU A 147 11.95 -3.07 12.40
CA GLU A 147 11.96 -2.38 13.69
C GLU A 147 10.54 -1.95 14.09
N PRO A 148 9.99 -2.45 15.22
CA PRO A 148 8.65 -2.06 15.68
C PRO A 148 8.50 -0.56 15.94
N ARG A 149 7.36 0.01 15.52
CA ARG A 149 6.99 1.43 15.74
C ARG A 149 6.06 1.60 16.94
#